data_AF-A0A7X6STJ8-F1
#
_entry.id   AF-A0A7X6STJ8-F1
#
_cell.length_a   1.000
_cell.length_b   1.000
_cell.length_c   1.000
_cell.angle_alpha   90.00
_cell.angle_beta   90.00
_cell.angle_gamma   90.00
#
_symmetry.space_group_name_H-M   'P 1'
#
loop_
_entity.id
_entity.type
_entity.pdbx_description
1 polymer ?
#
loop_
_entity_poly.entity_id
_entity_poly.type
_entity_poly.pdbx_seq_one_letter_code
_entity_poly.pdbx_strand_id
1 'polypeptide(L)'
;MQAVKLPASAGLNWLKKGFAIFKKRPTLFIALAFVWNFNTIISMQLLGIFGIFSVALVQPVYIAFILMCTHFIYEGKKLDWNELFEPFRELKILKSLLIAGFIYGVVFLILDIFLTPALINESDVPNIVAAGNNGEMTVDSYNAIISSINPIAIIMTVINSIVLTLVYWFVPALILWNNVEPIKSIVFSCVGVLRNIGAFITMAVSFIIIGFAIWLLMLIVMSIGITGVFFAFILQLIFISLLMTVYCAMYISYRQIYQNAS
;
A
#
# COMPACT_ATOMS: atom_id res chain seq x y z
N MET A 1 14.33 -16.55 14.07
CA MET A 1 13.09 -15.81 14.36
C MET A 1 11.92 -16.65 13.89
N GLN A 2 11.01 -17.05 14.79
CA GLN A 2 9.93 -17.96 14.47
C GLN A 2 8.61 -17.19 14.42
N ALA A 3 7.91 -17.22 13.29
CA ALA A 3 6.58 -16.64 13.18
C ALA A 3 5.57 -17.46 14.00
N VAL A 4 4.80 -16.84 14.89
CA VAL A 4 3.73 -17.52 15.64
C VAL A 4 2.52 -17.73 14.71
N LYS A 5 1.83 -18.86 14.86
CA LYS A 5 0.55 -19.13 14.19
C LYS A 5 -0.59 -18.62 15.05
N LEU A 6 -1.47 -17.81 14.46
CA LEU A 6 -2.60 -17.18 15.11
C LEU A 6 -3.93 -17.74 14.57
N PRO A 7 -5.03 -17.67 15.35
CA PRO A 7 -6.35 -18.03 14.85
C PRO A 7 -6.81 -17.06 13.74
N ALA A 8 -7.70 -17.52 12.86
CA ALA A 8 -8.23 -16.71 11.76
C ALA A 8 -8.89 -15.39 12.25
N SER A 9 -9.53 -15.43 13.42
CA SER A 9 -10.14 -14.25 14.06
C SER A 9 -9.15 -13.12 14.36
N ALA A 10 -7.83 -13.38 14.36
CA ALA A 10 -6.81 -12.36 14.52
C ALA A 10 -6.88 -11.28 13.42
N GLY A 11 -7.25 -11.65 12.19
CA GLY A 11 -7.33 -10.72 11.06
C GLY A 11 -8.28 -9.54 11.28
N LEU A 12 -9.50 -9.83 11.74
CA LEU A 12 -10.48 -8.79 12.09
C LEU A 12 -9.98 -7.94 13.27
N ASN A 13 -9.31 -8.57 14.24
CA ASN A 13 -8.75 -7.86 15.38
C ASN A 13 -7.60 -6.92 14.99
N TRP A 14 -6.80 -7.26 13.97
CA TRP A 14 -5.77 -6.37 13.45
C TRP A 14 -6.38 -5.09 12.88
N LEU A 15 -7.45 -5.20 12.09
CA LEU A 15 -8.15 -4.02 11.55
C LEU A 15 -8.81 -3.19 12.64
N LYS A 16 -9.51 -3.81 13.60
CA LYS A 16 -10.13 -3.10 14.72
C LYS A 16 -9.10 -2.32 15.54
N LYS A 17 -7.98 -2.96 15.89
CA LYS A 17 -6.88 -2.30 16.62
C LYS A 17 -6.16 -1.27 15.78
N GLY A 18 -5.96 -1.53 14.49
CA GLY A 18 -5.38 -0.59 13.54
C GLY A 18 -6.23 0.69 13.45
N PHE A 19 -7.55 0.55 13.35
CA PHE A 19 -8.48 1.67 13.32
C PHE A 19 -8.47 2.45 14.64
N ALA A 20 -8.40 1.75 15.77
CA ALA A 20 -8.29 2.39 17.08
C ALA A 20 -7.01 3.22 17.22
N ILE A 21 -5.90 2.79 16.62
CA ILE A 21 -4.64 3.56 16.58
C ILE A 21 -4.78 4.77 15.64
N PHE A 22 -5.28 4.55 14.43
CA PHE A 22 -5.52 5.62 13.45
C PHE A 22 -6.37 6.74 14.06
N LYS A 23 -7.47 6.39 14.74
CA LYS A 23 -8.40 7.33 15.36
C LYS A 23 -7.75 8.21 16.45
N LYS A 24 -6.65 7.79 17.07
CA LYS A 24 -5.93 8.62 18.05
C LYS A 24 -5.22 9.81 17.40
N ARG A 25 -4.76 9.68 16.14
CA ARG A 25 -4.01 10.74 15.40
C ARG A 25 -4.33 10.71 13.90
N PRO A 26 -5.59 10.90 13.48
CA PRO A 26 -5.98 10.77 12.07
C PRO A 26 -5.29 11.79 11.17
N THR A 27 -5.10 13.03 11.67
CA THR A 27 -4.43 14.10 10.92
C THR A 27 -2.99 13.78 10.55
N LEU A 28 -2.25 13.10 11.44
CA LEU A 28 -0.88 12.65 11.15
C LEU A 28 -0.88 11.66 9.99
N PHE A 29 -1.68 10.61 10.08
CA PHE A 29 -1.70 9.56 9.06
C PHE A 29 -2.21 10.06 7.71
N ILE A 30 -3.21 10.95 7.71
CA ILE A 30 -3.69 11.61 6.50
C ILE A 30 -2.59 12.50 5.91
N ALA A 31 -1.87 13.27 6.73
CA ALA A 31 -0.74 14.08 6.26
C ALA A 31 0.37 13.22 5.66
N LEU A 32 0.72 12.09 6.29
CA LEU A 32 1.68 11.14 5.72
C LEU A 32 1.20 10.59 4.37
N ALA A 33 -0.08 10.26 4.24
CA ALA A 33 -0.66 9.85 2.95
C ALA A 33 -0.51 10.93 1.88
N PHE A 34 -0.73 12.20 2.22
CA PHE A 34 -0.52 13.31 1.29
C PHE A 34 0.95 13.49 0.94
N VAL A 35 1.88 13.33 1.89
CA VAL A 35 3.32 13.35 1.61
C VAL A 35 3.70 12.25 0.61
N TRP A 36 3.15 11.04 0.76
CA TRP A 36 3.38 9.95 -0.18
C TRP A 36 2.82 10.22 -1.58
N ASN A 37 1.60 10.74 -1.66
CA ASN A 37 0.98 11.12 -2.94
C ASN A 37 1.78 12.25 -3.62
N PHE A 38 2.19 13.26 -2.86
CA PHE A 38 3.01 14.35 -3.37
C PHE A 38 4.37 13.85 -3.89
N ASN A 39 5.05 12.99 -3.13
CA ASN A 39 6.29 12.35 -3.58
C ASN A 39 6.09 11.56 -4.88
N THR A 40 4.97 10.83 -4.99
CA THR A 40 4.64 10.06 -6.18
C THR A 40 4.46 10.97 -7.40
N ILE A 41 3.64 12.03 -7.28
CA ILE A 41 3.38 12.98 -8.38
C ILE A 41 4.67 13.68 -8.83
N ILE A 42 5.46 14.18 -7.87
CA ILE A 42 6.72 14.86 -8.17
C ILE A 42 7.73 13.91 -8.81
N SER A 43 7.84 12.67 -8.34
CA SER A 43 8.76 11.69 -8.92
C SER A 43 8.39 11.35 -10.36
N MET A 44 7.09 11.17 -10.64
CA MET A 44 6.57 10.98 -12.00
C MET A 44 6.88 12.17 -12.91
N GLN A 45 6.65 13.38 -12.41
CA GLN A 45 6.84 14.59 -13.21
C GLN A 45 8.31 14.90 -13.51
N LEU A 46 9.21 14.67 -12.53
CA LEU A 46 10.63 15.00 -12.67
C LEU A 46 11.45 13.91 -13.36
N LEU A 47 11.09 12.63 -13.15
CA LEU A 47 11.89 11.49 -13.60
C LEU A 47 11.22 10.68 -14.73
N GLY A 48 10.02 11.07 -15.15
CA GLY A 48 9.24 10.36 -16.15
C GLY A 48 9.01 8.91 -15.74
N ILE A 49 9.30 7.97 -16.65
CA ILE A 49 9.15 6.53 -16.39
C ILE A 49 10.01 6.03 -15.22
N PHE A 50 11.15 6.66 -14.92
CA PHE A 50 11.99 6.29 -13.77
C PHE A 50 11.39 6.74 -12.43
N GLY A 51 10.39 7.62 -12.44
CA GLY A 51 9.73 8.07 -11.23
C GLY A 51 9.07 6.91 -10.47
N ILE A 52 8.57 5.88 -11.17
CA ILE A 52 7.82 4.80 -10.53
C ILE A 52 8.76 3.89 -9.75
N PHE A 53 9.96 3.70 -10.32
CA PHE A 53 11.05 3.02 -9.66
C PHE A 53 11.55 3.79 -8.44
N SER A 54 11.67 5.12 -8.53
CA SER A 54 12.05 5.97 -7.40
C SER A 54 11.07 5.85 -6.22
N VAL A 55 9.76 5.84 -6.51
CA VAL A 55 8.72 5.66 -5.50
C VAL A 55 8.84 4.26 -4.87
N ALA A 56 8.95 3.22 -5.70
CA ALA A 56 9.14 1.84 -5.26
C ALA A 56 10.39 1.67 -4.36
N LEU A 57 11.50 2.33 -4.70
CA LEU A 57 12.76 2.30 -3.95
C LEU A 57 12.60 2.84 -2.51
N VAL A 58 11.87 3.93 -2.34
CA VAL A 58 11.71 4.60 -1.04
C VAL A 58 10.57 3.99 -0.22
N GLN A 59 9.68 3.20 -0.84
CA GLN A 59 8.48 2.66 -0.21
C GLN A 59 8.73 1.93 1.12
N PRO A 60 9.72 1.02 1.27
CA PRO A 60 9.93 0.35 2.56
C PRO A 60 10.37 1.32 3.67
N VAL A 61 11.10 2.37 3.32
CA VAL A 61 11.49 3.43 4.27
C VAL A 61 10.26 4.19 4.75
N TYR A 62 9.38 4.57 3.82
CA TYR A 62 8.12 5.24 4.13
C TYR A 62 7.20 4.38 5.02
N ILE A 63 7.05 3.10 4.68
CA ILE A 63 6.24 2.17 5.49
C ILE A 63 6.87 1.98 6.88
N ALA A 64 8.18 1.78 6.97
CA ALA A 64 8.88 1.70 8.26
C ALA A 64 8.64 2.96 9.11
N PHE A 65 8.58 4.14 8.51
CA PHE A 65 8.27 5.38 9.21
C PHE A 65 6.83 5.43 9.74
N ILE A 66 5.84 4.99 8.95
CA ILE A 66 4.45 4.85 9.42
C ILE A 66 4.38 3.86 10.58
N LEU A 67 5.12 2.75 10.51
CA LEU A 67 5.18 1.74 11.55
C LEU A 67 5.79 2.29 12.86
N MET A 68 6.82 3.13 12.78
CA MET A 68 7.35 3.88 13.94
C MET A 68 6.30 4.81 14.55
N CYS A 69 5.61 5.61 13.72
CA CYS A 69 4.52 6.46 14.21
C CYS A 69 3.43 5.64 14.91
N THR A 70 3.05 4.51 14.31
CA THR A 70 2.05 3.58 14.85
C THR A 70 2.50 3.00 16.19
N HIS A 71 3.77 2.61 16.32
CA HIS A 71 4.35 2.12 17.58
C HIS A 71 4.23 3.17 18.69
N PHE A 72 4.63 4.42 18.43
CA PHE A 72 4.55 5.50 19.42
C PHE A 72 3.12 5.74 19.90
N ILE A 73 2.16 5.82 18.96
CA ILE A 73 0.74 6.04 19.27
C ILE A 73 0.14 4.83 20.02
N TYR A 74 0.58 3.63 19.68
CA TYR A 74 0.17 2.42 20.37
C TYR A 74 0.64 2.44 21.83
N GLU A 75 1.92 2.72 22.08
CA GLU A 75 2.54 2.75 23.41
C GLU A 75 2.13 3.99 24.24
N GLY A 76 1.32 4.89 23.68
CA GLY A 76 0.90 6.11 24.36
C GLY A 76 2.02 7.15 24.52
N LYS A 77 3.11 7.00 23.77
CA LYS A 77 4.24 7.93 23.77
C LYS A 77 3.89 9.21 23.01
N LYS A 78 4.48 10.34 23.42
CA LYS A 78 4.45 11.57 22.62
C LYS A 78 5.29 11.37 21.37
N LEU A 79 4.83 11.89 20.23
CA LEU A 79 5.59 11.84 18.99
C LEU A 79 6.76 12.81 19.09
N ASP A 80 7.97 12.26 19.18
CA ASP A 80 9.22 13.01 19.12
C ASP A 80 9.89 12.72 17.76
N TRP A 81 10.17 13.77 16.98
CA TRP A 81 10.73 13.60 15.64
C TRP A 81 12.15 13.05 15.67
N ASN A 82 12.96 13.35 16.71
CA ASN A 82 14.30 12.80 16.81
C ASN A 82 14.24 11.29 17.04
N GLU A 83 13.38 10.82 17.95
CA GLU A 83 13.21 9.40 18.21
C GLU A 83 12.56 8.65 17.03
N LEU A 84 11.61 9.28 16.32
CA LEU A 84 11.01 8.68 15.13
C LEU A 84 12.04 8.46 14.01
N PHE A 85 12.99 9.39 13.85
CA PHE A 85 14.05 9.30 12.84
C PHE A 85 15.29 8.53 13.32
N GLU A 86 15.43 8.25 14.61
CA GLU A 86 16.61 7.60 15.20
C GLU A 86 16.98 6.28 14.50
N PRO A 87 16.05 5.32 14.26
CA PRO A 87 16.41 4.06 13.60
C PRO A 87 16.92 4.25 12.16
N PHE A 88 16.57 5.36 11.51
CA PHE A 88 16.99 5.66 10.13
C PHE A 88 18.36 6.34 10.06
N ARG A 89 18.90 6.81 11.19
CA ARG A 89 20.28 7.29 11.30
C ARG A 89 21.29 6.15 11.25
N GLU A 90 20.86 4.94 11.60
CA GLU A 90 21.66 3.74 11.40
C GLU A 90 21.75 3.40 9.91
N LEU A 91 22.92 3.68 9.30
CA LEU A 91 23.17 3.43 7.88
C LEU A 91 22.85 1.97 7.47
N LYS A 92 23.03 1.01 8.38
CA LYS A 92 22.70 -0.39 8.14
C LYS A 92 21.20 -0.61 7.92
N ILE A 93 20.35 0.00 8.75
CA ILE A 93 18.89 -0.12 8.64
C ILE A 93 18.41 0.58 7.38
N LEU A 94 18.81 1.83 7.17
CA LEU A 94 18.42 2.61 5.99
C LEU A 94 18.85 1.91 4.68
N LYS A 95 20.10 1.45 4.61
CA LYS A 95 20.61 0.70 3.45
C LYS A 95 19.81 -0.58 3.23
N SER A 96 19.45 -1.31 4.29
CA SER A 96 18.67 -2.55 4.16
C SER A 96 17.26 -2.28 3.63
N LEU A 97 16.60 -1.21 4.10
CA LEU A 97 15.29 -0.79 3.61
C LEU A 97 15.35 -0.36 2.13
N LEU A 98 16.39 0.37 1.73
CA LEU A 98 16.60 0.78 0.34
C LEU A 98 16.93 -0.41 -0.57
N ILE A 99 17.71 -1.38 -0.11
CA ILE A 99 17.95 -2.62 -0.87
C ILE A 99 16.63 -3.40 -1.04
N ALA A 100 15.82 -3.50 0.01
CA ALA A 100 14.50 -4.12 -0.10
C ALA A 100 13.60 -3.36 -1.09
N GLY A 101 13.66 -2.03 -1.10
CA GLY A 101 12.91 -1.18 -2.04
C GLY A 101 13.41 -1.32 -3.46
N PHE A 102 14.72 -1.48 -3.66
CA PHE A 102 15.32 -1.76 -4.96
C PHE A 102 14.82 -3.11 -5.50
N ILE A 103 14.84 -4.16 -4.67
CA ILE A 103 14.31 -5.48 -5.06
C ILE A 103 12.81 -5.37 -5.38
N TYR A 104 12.04 -4.67 -4.55
CA TYR A 104 10.61 -4.43 -4.79
C TYR A 104 10.39 -3.72 -6.13
N GLY A 105 11.14 -2.64 -6.41
CA GLY A 105 11.03 -1.87 -7.65
C GLY A 105 11.42 -2.67 -8.89
N VAL A 106 12.49 -3.48 -8.81
CA VAL A 106 12.89 -4.36 -9.93
C VAL A 106 11.80 -5.39 -10.21
N VAL A 107 11.27 -6.06 -9.18
CA VAL A 107 10.18 -7.03 -9.33
C VAL A 107 8.93 -6.37 -9.87
N PHE A 108 8.57 -5.19 -9.34
CA PHE A 108 7.41 -4.43 -9.80
C PHE A 108 7.55 -4.04 -11.28
N LEU A 109 8.70 -3.50 -11.70
CA LEU A 109 8.94 -3.13 -13.11
C LEU A 109 8.93 -4.34 -14.04
N ILE A 110 9.53 -5.46 -13.63
CA ILE A 110 9.49 -6.70 -14.40
C ILE A 110 8.04 -7.12 -14.60
N LEU A 111 7.25 -7.19 -13.52
CA LEU A 111 5.84 -7.56 -13.61
C LEU A 111 5.06 -6.59 -14.49
N ASP A 112 5.28 -5.29 -14.35
CA ASP A 112 4.63 -4.27 -15.18
C ASP A 112 4.99 -4.47 -16.65
N ILE A 113 6.28 -4.50 -17.02
CA ILE A 113 6.74 -4.70 -18.41
C ILE A 113 6.15 -5.97 -19.05
N PHE A 114 6.02 -7.06 -18.30
CA PHE A 114 5.46 -8.30 -18.84
C PHE A 114 3.92 -8.31 -18.88
N LEU A 115 3.24 -7.49 -18.08
CA LEU A 115 1.77 -7.44 -18.03
C LEU A 115 1.16 -6.28 -18.83
N THR A 116 1.84 -5.12 -18.96
CA THR A 116 1.34 -3.97 -19.71
C THR A 116 1.01 -4.30 -21.17
N PRO A 117 1.82 -5.08 -21.90
CA PRO A 117 1.47 -5.49 -23.26
C PRO A 117 0.25 -6.43 -23.31
N ALA A 118 -0.03 -7.17 -22.24
CA ALA A 118 -1.23 -7.99 -22.13
C ALA A 118 -2.46 -7.16 -21.74
N LEU A 119 -2.28 -5.97 -21.14
CA LEU A 119 -3.34 -5.05 -20.74
C LEU A 119 -3.97 -4.32 -21.92
N ILE A 120 -3.24 -4.10 -23.02
CA ILE A 120 -3.71 -3.35 -24.18
C ILE A 120 -3.73 -4.28 -25.39
N ASN A 121 -4.85 -4.37 -26.10
CA ASN A 121 -4.85 -5.07 -27.39
C ASN A 121 -3.90 -4.35 -28.36
N GLU A 122 -2.99 -5.07 -29.02
CA GLU A 122 -2.00 -4.48 -29.93
C GLU A 122 -2.63 -3.59 -31.03
N SER A 123 -3.85 -3.91 -31.45
CA SER A 123 -4.64 -3.14 -32.42
C SER A 123 -5.00 -1.72 -31.97
N ASP A 124 -5.00 -1.48 -30.66
CA ASP A 124 -5.56 -0.27 -30.05
C ASP A 124 -4.46 0.71 -29.58
N VAL A 125 -3.20 0.25 -29.54
CA VAL A 125 -2.02 1.06 -29.19
C VAL A 125 -1.91 2.35 -30.04
N PRO A 126 -2.12 2.34 -31.37
CA PRO A 126 -2.06 3.57 -32.17
C PRO A 126 -3.14 4.60 -31.77
N ASN A 127 -4.33 4.13 -31.40
CA ASN A 127 -5.44 5.00 -30.98
C ASN A 127 -5.17 5.62 -29.60
N ILE A 128 -4.55 4.87 -28.69
CA ILE A 128 -4.13 5.36 -27.37
C ILE A 128 -3.01 6.40 -27.50
N VAL A 129 -2.02 6.16 -28.36
CA VAL A 129 -0.93 7.11 -28.63
C VAL A 129 -1.45 8.38 -29.30
N ALA A 130 -2.38 8.25 -30.25
CA ALA A 130 -3.03 9.39 -30.90
C ALA A 130 -3.87 10.21 -29.91
N ALA A 131 -4.59 9.57 -28.99
CA ALA A 131 -5.33 10.24 -27.93
C ALA A 131 -4.41 10.96 -26.92
N GLY A 132 -3.27 10.35 -26.57
CA GLY A 132 -2.30 10.92 -25.63
C GLY A 132 -1.57 12.16 -26.16
N ASN A 133 -1.40 12.28 -27.48
CA ASN A 133 -0.70 13.42 -28.11
C ASN A 133 -1.55 14.69 -28.22
N ASN A 134 -2.87 14.60 -28.10
CA ASN A 134 -3.77 15.73 -28.32
C ASN A 134 -4.04 16.56 -27.05
N GLY A 135 -3.52 16.15 -25.88
CA GLY A 135 -3.63 16.90 -24.61
C GLY A 135 -5.03 17.00 -24.01
N GLU A 136 -6.08 16.70 -24.76
CA GLU A 136 -7.48 16.69 -24.31
C GLU A 136 -8.03 15.26 -24.29
N MET A 137 -8.37 14.77 -23.10
CA MET A 137 -9.05 13.49 -22.93
C MET A 137 -10.54 13.69 -23.25
N THR A 138 -10.93 13.43 -24.49
CA THR A 138 -12.34 13.42 -24.90
C THR A 138 -13.06 12.19 -24.33
N VAL A 139 -14.38 12.26 -24.19
CA VAL A 139 -15.21 11.11 -23.74
C VAL A 139 -15.05 9.92 -24.68
N ASP A 140 -14.87 10.16 -25.98
CA ASP A 140 -14.67 9.11 -26.98
C ASP A 140 -13.27 8.48 -26.85
N SER A 141 -12.23 9.29 -26.61
CA SER A 141 -10.89 8.78 -26.30
C SER A 141 -10.88 7.95 -25.01
N TYR A 142 -11.62 8.38 -23.99
CA TYR A 142 -11.76 7.64 -22.73
C TYR A 142 -12.47 6.29 -22.93
N ASN A 143 -13.59 6.27 -23.66
CA ASN A 143 -14.32 5.04 -23.95
C ASN A 143 -13.51 4.08 -24.82
N ALA A 144 -12.77 4.59 -25.81
CA ALA A 144 -11.86 3.80 -26.63
C ALA A 144 -10.75 3.15 -25.79
N ILE A 145 -10.12 3.92 -24.89
CA ILE A 145 -9.13 3.39 -23.95
C ILE A 145 -9.76 2.29 -23.09
N ILE A 146 -10.92 2.51 -22.47
CA ILE A 146 -11.56 1.48 -21.63
C ILE A 146 -11.87 0.21 -22.42
N SER A 147 -12.40 0.34 -23.64
CA SER A 147 -12.73 -0.81 -24.49
C SER A 147 -11.51 -1.60 -24.96
N SER A 148 -10.34 -0.95 -25.00
CA SER A 148 -9.06 -1.58 -25.38
C SER A 148 -8.39 -2.35 -24.25
N ILE A 149 -8.87 -2.19 -23.00
CA ILE A 149 -8.24 -2.84 -21.85
C ILE A 149 -8.71 -4.29 -21.77
N ASN A 150 -7.77 -5.21 -21.79
CA ASN A 150 -8.02 -6.63 -21.59
C ASN A 150 -8.42 -6.91 -20.11
N PRO A 151 -9.65 -7.38 -19.83
CA PRO A 151 -10.10 -7.65 -18.47
C PRO A 151 -9.26 -8.71 -17.74
N ILE A 152 -8.73 -9.69 -18.46
CA ILE A 152 -7.87 -10.74 -17.89
C ILE A 152 -6.58 -10.12 -17.35
N ALA A 153 -6.00 -9.17 -18.08
CA ALA A 153 -4.77 -8.53 -17.66
C ALA A 153 -4.99 -7.58 -16.47
N ILE A 154 -6.16 -6.94 -16.34
CA ILE A 154 -6.54 -6.22 -15.11
C ILE A 154 -6.53 -7.19 -13.93
N ILE A 155 -7.21 -8.34 -14.05
CA ILE A 155 -7.27 -9.35 -12.99
C ILE A 155 -5.86 -9.81 -12.60
N MET A 156 -5.00 -10.09 -13.58
CA MET A 156 -3.61 -10.48 -13.33
C MET A 156 -2.81 -9.38 -12.60
N THR A 157 -3.02 -8.11 -12.97
CA THR A 157 -2.38 -6.96 -12.31
C THR A 157 -2.82 -6.84 -10.85
N VAL A 158 -4.10 -7.03 -10.57
CA VAL A 158 -4.65 -7.02 -9.22
C VAL A 158 -4.09 -8.18 -8.39
N ILE A 159 -4.09 -9.40 -8.94
CA ILE A 159 -3.53 -10.58 -8.27
C ILE A 159 -2.06 -10.35 -7.93
N ASN A 160 -1.26 -9.89 -8.90
CA ASN A 160 0.16 -9.61 -8.70
C ASN A 160 0.39 -8.54 -7.63
N SER A 161 -0.42 -7.47 -7.62
CA SER A 161 -0.33 -6.41 -6.61
C SER A 161 -0.62 -6.96 -5.20
N ILE A 162 -1.62 -7.83 -5.07
CA ILE A 162 -1.95 -8.50 -3.80
C ILE A 162 -0.80 -9.40 -3.37
N VAL A 163 -0.29 -10.25 -4.27
CA VAL A 163 0.82 -11.17 -3.98
C VAL A 163 2.06 -10.40 -3.53
N LEU A 164 2.44 -9.35 -4.27
CA LEU A 164 3.60 -8.53 -3.94
C LEU A 164 3.43 -7.83 -2.58
N THR A 165 2.23 -7.33 -2.29
CA THR A 165 1.88 -6.75 -0.99
C THR A 165 2.04 -7.75 0.14
N LEU A 166 1.57 -8.99 -0.04
CA LEU A 166 1.72 -10.07 0.95
C LEU A 166 3.19 -10.48 1.14
N VAL A 167 3.95 -10.61 0.06
CA VAL A 167 5.39 -10.93 0.10
C VAL A 167 6.15 -9.88 0.91
N TYR A 168 5.82 -8.59 0.75
CA TYR A 168 6.49 -7.48 1.44
C TYR A 168 5.85 -7.07 2.77
N TRP A 169 4.76 -7.71 3.18
CA TRP A 169 3.93 -7.28 4.32
C TRP A 169 4.70 -7.11 5.63
N PHE A 170 5.73 -7.90 5.90
CA PHE A 170 6.53 -7.77 7.12
C PHE A 170 7.94 -7.24 6.89
N VAL A 171 8.35 -7.04 5.64
CA VAL A 171 9.73 -6.66 5.28
C VAL A 171 10.21 -5.40 6.00
N PRO A 172 9.49 -4.26 5.96
CA PRO A 172 9.94 -3.05 6.63
C PRO A 172 10.08 -3.23 8.15
N ALA A 173 9.13 -3.93 8.78
CA ALA A 173 9.11 -4.16 10.21
C ALA A 173 10.25 -5.09 10.67
N LEU A 174 10.52 -6.16 9.92
CA LEU A 174 11.59 -7.12 10.18
C LEU A 174 12.97 -6.49 10.04
N ILE A 175 13.16 -5.59 9.06
CA ILE A 175 14.41 -4.84 8.93
C ILE A 175 14.54 -3.86 10.08
N LEU A 176 13.51 -3.05 10.33
CA LEU A 176 13.51 -1.97 11.31
C LEU A 176 13.75 -2.45 12.75
N TRP A 177 13.00 -3.45 13.22
CA TRP A 177 13.02 -3.87 14.63
C TRP A 177 13.80 -5.15 14.88
N ASN A 178 14.03 -5.97 13.85
CA ASN A 178 14.71 -7.24 14.01
C ASN A 178 16.07 -7.30 13.30
N ASN A 179 16.49 -6.22 12.63
CA ASN A 179 17.77 -6.13 11.92
C ASN A 179 18.00 -7.31 10.95
N VAL A 180 16.90 -7.83 10.37
CA VAL A 180 16.96 -8.95 9.41
C VAL A 180 17.46 -8.42 8.07
N GLU A 181 18.38 -9.14 7.45
CA GLU A 181 18.89 -8.80 6.12
C GLU A 181 17.78 -8.76 5.05
N PRO A 182 17.88 -7.91 4.00
CA PRO A 182 16.79 -7.65 3.07
C PRO A 182 16.18 -8.92 2.45
N ILE A 183 17.00 -9.80 1.86
CA ILE A 183 16.52 -11.03 1.21
C ILE A 183 15.86 -11.96 2.24
N LYS A 184 16.48 -12.11 3.42
CA LYS A 184 15.96 -12.95 4.50
C LYS A 184 14.65 -12.41 5.07
N SER A 185 14.47 -11.09 5.09
CA SER A 185 13.24 -10.44 5.55
C SER A 185 12.06 -10.75 4.63
N ILE A 186 12.29 -10.85 3.31
CA ILE A 186 11.28 -11.25 2.33
C ILE A 186 10.85 -12.69 2.58
N VAL A 187 11.82 -13.61 2.74
CA VAL A 187 11.53 -15.02 3.06
C VAL A 187 10.75 -15.14 4.37
N PHE A 188 11.18 -14.42 5.41
CA PHE A 188 10.48 -14.44 6.70
C PHE A 188 9.08 -13.86 6.59
N SER A 189 8.88 -12.79 5.82
CA SER A 189 7.56 -12.22 5.53
C SER A 189 6.63 -13.25 4.88
N CYS A 190 7.09 -13.93 3.82
CA CYS A 190 6.35 -15.01 3.18
C CYS A 190 5.97 -16.11 4.17
N VAL A 191 6.91 -16.58 4.99
CA VAL A 191 6.64 -17.59 6.03
C VAL A 191 5.62 -17.09 7.05
N GLY A 192 5.70 -15.83 7.46
CA GLY A 192 4.75 -15.20 8.39
C GLY A 192 3.34 -15.16 7.85
N VAL A 193 3.18 -14.74 6.58
CA VAL A 193 1.90 -14.71 5.89
C VAL A 193 1.34 -16.12 5.70
N LEU A 194 2.12 -17.04 5.14
CA LEU A 194 1.66 -18.42 4.86
C LEU A 194 1.23 -19.16 6.13
N ARG A 195 1.96 -19.00 7.24
CA ARG A 195 1.57 -19.59 8.53
C ARG A 195 0.28 -19.00 9.11
N ASN A 196 -0.12 -17.80 8.66
CA ASN A 196 -1.25 -17.05 9.17
C ASN A 196 -2.30 -16.74 8.10
N ILE A 197 -2.38 -17.55 7.03
CA ILE A 197 -3.23 -17.26 5.86
C ILE A 197 -4.70 -17.05 6.24
N GLY A 198 -5.23 -17.81 7.20
CA GLY A 198 -6.61 -17.63 7.68
C GLY A 198 -6.86 -16.26 8.33
N ALA A 199 -5.88 -15.70 9.02
CA ALA A 199 -5.97 -14.35 9.57
C ALA A 199 -5.88 -13.30 8.47
N PHE A 200 -5.00 -13.47 7.48
CA PHE A 200 -4.94 -12.59 6.31
C PHE A 200 -6.22 -12.60 5.48
N ILE A 201 -6.83 -13.77 5.26
CA ILE A 201 -8.13 -13.90 4.58
C ILE A 201 -9.21 -13.16 5.36
N THR A 202 -9.28 -13.36 6.68
CA THR A 202 -10.29 -12.69 7.53
C THR A 202 -10.12 -11.18 7.49
N MET A 203 -8.88 -10.69 7.51
CA MET A 203 -8.55 -9.28 7.35
C MET A 203 -8.99 -8.76 5.98
N ALA A 204 -8.64 -9.44 4.89
CA ALA A 204 -8.98 -9.06 3.53
C ALA A 204 -10.51 -9.01 3.31
N VAL A 205 -11.24 -10.04 3.76
CA VAL A 205 -12.71 -10.08 3.70
C VAL A 205 -13.33 -8.93 4.50
N SER A 206 -12.83 -8.67 5.71
CA SER A 206 -13.31 -7.55 6.53
C SER A 206 -13.07 -6.20 5.86
N PHE A 207 -11.89 -6.00 5.26
CA PHE A 207 -11.56 -4.80 4.50
C PHE A 207 -12.46 -4.61 3.29
N ILE A 208 -12.70 -5.68 2.52
CA ILE A 208 -13.60 -5.67 1.35
C ILE A 208 -15.03 -5.32 1.77
N ILE A 209 -15.55 -5.92 2.84
CA ILE A 209 -16.91 -5.63 3.35
C ILE A 209 -17.03 -4.15 3.74
N ILE A 210 -16.04 -3.61 4.46
CA ILE A 210 -16.03 -2.19 4.86
C ILE A 210 -15.96 -1.28 3.63
N GLY A 211 -15.07 -1.58 2.69
CA GLY A 211 -14.94 -0.83 1.44
C GLY A 211 -16.21 -0.86 0.59
N PHE A 212 -16.84 -2.03 0.48
CA PHE A 212 -18.10 -2.21 -0.24
C PHE A 212 -19.25 -1.45 0.43
N ALA A 213 -19.35 -1.48 1.76
CA ALA A 213 -20.35 -0.71 2.49
C ALA A 213 -20.16 0.81 2.29
N ILE A 214 -18.91 1.28 2.35
CA ILE A 214 -18.54 2.67 2.06
C ILE A 214 -18.94 3.02 0.61
N TRP A 215 -18.65 2.15 -0.36
CA TRP A 215 -19.02 2.34 -1.77
C TRP A 215 -20.53 2.41 -1.99
N LEU A 216 -21.31 1.51 -1.37
CA LEU A 216 -22.78 1.56 -1.44
C LEU A 216 -23.34 2.86 -0.87
N LEU A 217 -22.79 3.33 0.26
CA LEU A 217 -23.18 4.62 0.85
C LEU A 217 -22.91 5.78 -0.13
N MET A 218 -21.82 5.74 -0.89
CA MET A 218 -21.56 6.76 -1.91
C MET A 218 -22.61 6.76 -3.01
N LEU A 219 -23.02 5.58 -3.50
CA LEU A 219 -24.04 5.50 -4.56
C LEU A 219 -25.37 6.12 -4.10
N ILE A 220 -25.73 5.92 -2.83
CA ILE A 220 -26.91 6.53 -2.22
C ILE A 220 -26.76 8.06 -2.12
N VAL A 221 -25.58 8.55 -1.71
CA VAL A 221 -25.32 9.99 -1.61
C VAL A 221 -25.34 10.66 -3.00
N MET A 222 -24.82 9.99 -4.01
CA MET A 222 -24.84 10.48 -5.39
C MET A 222 -26.26 10.49 -5.97
N SER A 223 -27.11 9.53 -5.63
CA SER A 223 -28.49 9.46 -6.16
C SER A 223 -29.39 10.58 -5.65
N ILE A 224 -29.07 11.19 -4.51
CA ILE A 224 -29.77 12.36 -3.96
C ILE A 224 -29.15 13.70 -4.42
N GLY A 225 -28.25 13.67 -5.42
CA GLY A 225 -27.71 14.85 -6.09
C GLY A 225 -26.45 15.44 -5.46
N ILE A 226 -25.89 14.84 -4.40
CA ILE A 226 -24.62 15.29 -3.82
C ILE A 226 -23.47 14.74 -4.66
N THR A 227 -22.92 15.60 -5.51
CA THR A 227 -21.85 15.26 -6.46
C THR A 227 -20.82 16.39 -6.56
N GLY A 228 -19.76 16.20 -7.35
CA GLY A 228 -18.75 17.22 -7.64
C GLY A 228 -17.45 17.09 -6.85
N VAL A 229 -16.55 18.07 -7.02
CA VAL A 229 -15.15 18.00 -6.57
C VAL A 229 -15.03 17.87 -5.04
N PHE A 230 -15.86 18.59 -4.30
CA PHE A 230 -15.86 18.50 -2.84
C PHE A 230 -16.27 17.10 -2.34
N PHE A 231 -17.28 16.50 -2.96
CA PHE A 231 -17.70 15.13 -2.65
C PHE A 231 -16.59 14.11 -2.97
N ALA A 232 -15.94 14.23 -4.13
CA ALA A 232 -14.80 13.39 -4.50
C ALA A 232 -13.61 13.55 -3.54
N PHE A 233 -13.37 14.75 -3.02
CA PHE A 233 -12.34 15.00 -2.02
C PHE A 233 -12.64 14.31 -0.68
N ILE A 234 -13.87 14.41 -0.18
CA ILE A 234 -14.29 13.70 1.04
C ILE A 234 -14.13 12.18 0.85
N LEU A 235 -14.51 11.69 -0.32
CA LEU A 235 -14.35 10.29 -0.67
C LEU A 235 -12.87 9.85 -0.62
N GLN A 236 -11.99 10.61 -1.24
CA GLN A 236 -10.55 10.35 -1.21
C GLN A 236 -10.03 10.27 0.24
N LEU A 237 -10.49 11.16 1.13
CA LEU A 237 -10.11 11.13 2.55
C LEU A 237 -10.59 9.86 3.26
N ILE A 238 -11.78 9.35 2.95
CA ILE A 238 -12.30 8.10 3.52
C ILE A 238 -11.44 6.92 3.09
N PHE A 239 -11.11 6.82 1.80
CA PHE A 239 -10.24 5.75 1.30
C PHE A 239 -8.82 5.83 1.88
N ILE A 240 -8.24 7.03 1.96
CA ILE A 240 -6.94 7.25 2.62
C ILE A 240 -7.00 6.79 4.08
N SER A 241 -8.07 7.13 4.80
CA SER A 241 -8.24 6.74 6.20
C SER A 241 -8.32 5.21 6.36
N LEU A 242 -9.00 4.54 5.44
CA LEU A 242 -9.09 3.08 5.41
C LEU A 242 -7.73 2.44 5.09
N LEU A 243 -6.97 2.98 4.15
CA LEU A 243 -5.61 2.50 3.84
C LEU A 243 -4.64 2.72 5.01
N MET A 244 -4.71 3.87 5.69
CA MET A 244 -3.89 4.15 6.87
C MET A 244 -4.22 3.24 8.06
N THR A 245 -5.48 2.82 8.16
CA THR A 245 -5.90 1.78 9.10
C THR A 245 -5.21 0.44 8.82
N VAL A 246 -4.98 0.10 7.54
CA VAL A 246 -4.25 -1.12 7.15
C VAL A 246 -2.78 -1.05 7.54
N TYR A 247 -2.10 0.08 7.37
CA TYR A 247 -0.72 0.23 7.86
C TYR A 247 -0.64 0.12 9.39
N CYS A 248 -1.64 0.65 10.12
CA CYS A 248 -1.73 0.44 11.56
C CYS A 248 -1.98 -1.04 11.91
N ALA A 249 -2.79 -1.75 11.11
CA ALA A 249 -3.04 -3.19 11.28
C ALA A 249 -1.78 -4.02 10.98
N MET A 250 -0.97 -3.63 9.99
CA MET A 250 0.32 -4.24 9.67
C MET A 250 1.24 -4.24 10.90
N TYR A 251 1.33 -3.13 11.63
CA TYR A 251 2.07 -3.06 12.90
C TYR A 251 1.56 -4.08 13.94
N ILE A 252 0.24 -4.16 14.13
CA ILE A 252 -0.36 -5.11 15.08
C ILE A 252 -0.08 -6.55 14.68
N SER A 253 -0.25 -6.88 13.40
CA SER A 253 0.05 -8.22 12.89
C SER A 253 1.53 -8.59 13.12
N TYR A 254 2.44 -7.63 12.89
CA TYR A 254 3.87 -7.84 13.07
C TYR A 254 4.19 -8.12 14.54
N ARG A 255 3.68 -7.30 15.47
CA ARG A 255 3.92 -7.50 16.91
C ARG A 255 3.43 -8.89 17.35
N GLN A 256 2.21 -9.26 16.96
CA GLN A 256 1.61 -10.53 17.39
C GLN A 256 2.30 -11.76 16.79
N ILE A 257 2.82 -11.66 15.56
CA ILE A 257 3.47 -12.79 14.86
C ILE A 257 4.94 -12.92 15.24
N TYR A 258 5.66 -11.81 15.47
CA TYR A 258 7.12 -11.81 15.62
C TYR A 258 7.66 -11.27 16.94
N GLN A 259 7.02 -10.28 17.58
CA GLN A 259 7.53 -9.69 18.82
C GLN A 259 7.06 -10.42 20.08
N ASN A 260 5.85 -10.99 20.07
CA ASN A 260 5.35 -11.78 21.20
C ASN A 260 5.90 -13.22 21.24
N ALA A 261 6.92 -13.53 20.44
CA ALA A 261 7.54 -14.85 20.31
C ALA A 261 8.86 -14.99 21.10
N SER A 262 9.23 -13.97 21.87
CA SER A 262 10.42 -13.90 22.73
C SER A 262 10.03 -13.66 24.17
#